data_AF-S7XE24-F1
#
_entry.id   AF-S7XE24-F1
#
_cell.length_a   1.000
_cell.length_b   1.000
_cell.length_c   1.000
_cell.angle_alpha   90.00
_cell.angle_beta   90.00
_cell.angle_gamma   90.00
#
_symmetry.space_group_name_H-M   'P 1'
#
loop_
_entity.id
_entity.type
_entity.pdbx_description
1 polymer ?
#
loop_
_entity_poly.entity_id
_entity_poly.type
_entity_poly.pdbx_seq_one_letter_code
_entity_poly.pdbx_strand_id
1 'polypeptide(L)' 'MIIQDVINHLHNLAPLAYAEDFDNVGLLVGDKNQNVSGILVTLDTLEAVVDEAIENNCNLIVSFHPIIFSGLKN' A
#
# COMPACT_ATOMS: atom_id res chain seq x y z
N MET A 1 9.07 4.98 13.39
CA MET A 1 8.04 5.31 12.39
C MET A 1 7.25 4.05 12.13
N ILE A 2 5.95 4.11 12.34
CA ILE A 2 5.02 3.01 12.04
C ILE A 2 4.35 3.26 10.68
N ILE A 3 3.71 2.24 10.11
CA ILE A 3 3.02 2.35 8.81
C ILE A 3 1.97 3.47 8.83
N GLN A 4 1.27 3.68 9.95
CA GLN A 4 0.31 4.79 10.11
C GLN A 4 0.95 6.17 9.88
N ASP A 5 2.21 6.37 10.25
CA ASP A 5 2.91 7.63 10.03
C ASP A 5 3.10 7.88 8.52
N VAL A 6 3.48 6.84 7.76
CA VAL A 6 3.62 6.90 6.29
C VAL A 6 2.28 7.18 5.63
N ILE A 7 1.22 6.49 6.05
CA ILE A 7 -0.15 6.73 5.57
C ILE A 7 -0.55 8.19 5.76
N ASN A 8 -0.26 8.78 6.93
CA ASN A 8 -0.56 10.19 7.20
C ASN A 8 0.22 11.13 6.26
N HIS A 9 1.49 10.83 5.97
CA HIS A 9 2.26 11.59 4.99
C HIS A 9 1.67 11.48 3.58
N LEU A 10 1.26 10.28 3.16
CA LEU A 10 0.61 10.07 1.87
C LEU A 10 -0.73 10.81 1.77
N HIS A 11 -1.56 10.81 2.81
CA HIS A 11 -2.82 11.56 2.81
C HIS A 11 -2.63 13.08 2.75
N ASN A 12 -1.54 13.60 3.31
CA ASN A 12 -1.22 15.02 3.18
C ASN A 12 -0.78 15.39 1.75
N LEU A 13 -0.07 14.48 1.06
CA LEU A 13 0.38 14.68 -0.31
C LEU A 13 -0.74 14.43 -1.33
N ALA A 14 -1.54 13.40 -1.10
CA ALA A 14 -2.63 12.93 -1.93
C ALA A 14 -3.85 12.60 -1.03
N PRO A 15 -4.68 13.61 -0.71
CA PRO A 15 -5.90 13.43 0.07
C PRO A 15 -6.81 12.34 -0.50
N LEU A 16 -7.33 11.47 0.37
CA LEU A 16 -8.28 10.42 -0.02
C LEU A 16 -9.54 10.97 -0.71
N ALA A 17 -9.91 12.22 -0.43
CA ALA A 17 -11.05 12.89 -1.07
C ALA A 17 -10.87 13.12 -2.58
N TYR A 18 -9.68 12.87 -3.13
CA TYR A 18 -9.43 12.93 -4.57
C TYR A 18 -9.63 11.58 -5.27
N ALA A 19 -9.82 10.50 -4.52
CA ALA A 19 -10.17 9.20 -5.09
C ALA A 19 -11.62 9.21 -5.58
N GLU A 20 -11.89 8.50 -6.68
CA GLU A 20 -13.24 8.36 -7.21
C GLU A 20 -14.01 7.27 -6.44
N ASP A 21 -15.34 7.29 -6.53
CA ASP A 21 -16.22 6.36 -5.77
C ASP A 21 -15.96 4.88 -6.07
N PHE A 22 -15.36 4.57 -7.21
CA PHE A 22 -15.03 3.19 -7.61
C PHE A 22 -13.65 2.73 -7.15
N ASP A 23 -12.80 3.64 -6.65
CA ASP A 23 -11.45 3.29 -6.24
C ASP A 23 -11.44 2.58 -4.87
N ASN A 24 -10.59 1.56 -4.73
CA ASN A 24 -10.31 0.94 -3.44
C ASN A 24 -8.92 1.36 -2.96
N VAL A 25 -8.84 2.49 -2.22
CA VAL A 25 -7.60 3.12 -1.77
C VAL A 25 -7.34 2.98 -0.27
N GLY A 26 -6.11 3.28 0.15
CA GLY A 26 -5.68 3.23 1.55
C GLY A 26 -4.88 1.97 1.86
N LEU A 27 -4.92 1.52 3.11
CA LEU A 27 -4.26 0.27 3.51
C LEU A 27 -5.19 -0.91 3.21
N LEU A 28 -4.89 -1.67 2.16
CA LEU A 28 -5.71 -2.81 1.73
C LEU A 28 -5.40 -4.12 2.45
N VAL A 29 -4.13 -4.34 2.81
CA VAL A 29 -3.65 -5.54 3.51
C VAL A 29 -2.53 -5.15 4.48
N GLY A 30 -2.53 -5.72 5.68
CA GLY A 30 -1.47 -5.53 6.68
C GLY A 30 -1.96 -4.85 7.97
N ASP A 31 -1.01 -4.45 8.82
CA ASP A 31 -1.29 -3.77 10.10
C ASP A 31 -0.55 -2.43 10.17
N LYS A 32 -1.33 -1.35 10.22
CA LYS A 32 -0.83 0.03 10.31
C LYS A 32 0.03 0.33 11.54
N ASN A 33 -0.03 -0.49 12.58
CA ASN A 33 0.74 -0.31 13.80
C ASN A 33 2.15 -0.92 13.73
N GLN A 34 2.48 -1.65 12.66
CA GLN A 34 3.81 -2.23 12.49
C GLN A 34 4.87 -1.15 12.23
N ASN A 35 6.08 -1.37 12.75
CA ASN A 35 7.25 -0.57 12.41
C ASN A 35 7.60 -0.74 10.94
N VAL A 36 7.96 0.35 10.25
CA VAL A 36 8.40 0.30 8.86
C VAL A 36 9.86 -0.16 8.79
N SER A 37 10.16 -1.22 8.04
CA SER A 37 11.52 -1.68 7.75
C SER A 37 12.02 -1.20 6.38
N GLY A 38 11.12 -0.95 5.45
CA GLY A 38 11.41 -0.44 4.11
C GLY A 38 10.13 -0.24 3.31
N ILE A 39 10.17 0.64 2.31
CA ILE A 39 9.03 0.99 1.47
C ILE A 39 9.42 0.74 0.00
N LEU A 40 8.65 -0.10 -0.69
CA LEU A 40 8.75 -0.31 -2.13
C LEU A 40 7.61 0.43 -2.83
N VAL A 41 7.91 1.22 -3.85
CA VAL A 41 6.91 1.97 -4.63
C VAL A 41 6.80 1.35 -6.01
N THR A 42 5.58 1.04 -6.44
CA THR A 42 5.31 0.33 -7.70
C THR A 42 4.05 0.86 -8.40
N LEU A 43 3.88 0.50 -9.67
CA LEU A 43 2.61 0.64 -10.38
C LEU A 43 1.64 -0.48 -9.99
N ASP A 44 2.07 -1.73 -10.15
CA ASP A 44 1.29 -2.95 -9.89
C ASP A 44 1.94 -3.81 -8.80
N THR A 45 1.14 -4.43 -7.95
CA THR A 45 1.62 -5.37 -6.91
C THR A 45 1.49 -6.82 -7.41
N LEU A 46 2.37 -7.18 -8.35
CA LEU A 46 2.50 -8.57 -8.85
C LEU A 46 3.37 -9.41 -7.91
N GLU A 47 3.37 -10.74 -8.09
CA GLU A 47 4.17 -11.67 -7.28
C GLU A 47 5.66 -11.29 -7.25
N ALA A 48 6.25 -10.96 -8.40
CA ALA A 48 7.65 -10.54 -8.48
C ALA A 48 7.96 -9.27 -7.67
N VAL A 49 6.99 -8.36 -7.50
CA VAL A 49 7.15 -7.15 -6.68
C VAL A 49 7.07 -7.49 -5.19
N VAL A 50 6.27 -8.49 -4.82
CA VAL A 50 6.25 -9.02 -3.45
C VAL A 50 7.59 -9.69 -3.13
N ASP A 51 8.12 -10.49 -4.04
CA ASP A 51 9.45 -11.10 -3.91
C ASP A 51 10.55 -10.02 -3.78
N GLU A 52 10.51 -8.98 -4.62
CA GLU A 52 11.44 -7.84 -4.52
C GLU A 52 11.36 -7.15 -3.15
N ALA A 53 10.14 -6.94 -2.63
CA ALA A 53 9.97 -6.34 -1.30
C ALA A 53 10.58 -7.22 -0.20
N ILE A 54 10.40 -8.54 -0.28
CA ILE A 54 10.99 -9.51 0.66
C ILE A 54 12.52 -9.48 0.57
N GLU A 55 13.08 -9.57 -0.64
CA GLU A 55 14.53 -9.54 -0.86
C GLU A 55 15.18 -8.25 -0.32
N ASN A 56 14.48 -7.12 -0.42
CA ASN A 56 14.94 -5.83 0.06
C ASN A 56 14.51 -5.49 1.50
N ASN A 57 13.95 -6.45 2.25
CA ASN A 57 13.42 -6.24 3.62
C ASN A 57 12.42 -5.05 3.74
N CYS A 58 11.65 -4.80 2.68
CA CYS A 58 10.56 -3.83 2.68
C CYS A 58 9.28 -4.49 3.18
N ASN A 59 8.63 -3.88 4.17
CA ASN A 59 7.37 -4.39 4.73
C ASN A 59 6.16 -3.50 4.42
N LEU A 60 6.35 -2.52 3.55
CA LEU A 60 5.28 -1.69 3.01
C LEU A 60 5.47 -1.57 1.49
N ILE A 61 4.44 -1.96 0.74
CA ILE A 61 4.36 -1.70 -0.70
C ILE A 61 3.33 -0.59 -0.91
N VAL A 62 3.71 0.46 -1.63
CA VAL A 62 2.81 1.54 -2.05
C VAL A 62 2.63 1.41 -3.56
N SER A 63 1.46 0.92 -3.99
CA SER A 63 1.13 0.73 -5.41
C SER A 63 0.08 1.73 -5.89
N PHE A 64 0.13 2.07 -7.18
CA PHE A 64 -0.91 2.89 -7.81
C PHE A 64 -2.17 2.06 -8.10
N HIS A 65 -2.03 0.88 -8.70
CA HIS A 65 -3.16 -0.03 -8.89
C HIS A 65 -3.43 -0.83 -7.60
N PRO A 66 -4.68 -0.89 -7.12
CA PRO A 66 -5.02 -1.62 -5.91
C PRO A 66 -4.99 -3.13 -6.14
N ILE A 67 -4.26 -3.86 -5.30
CA ILE A 67 -4.18 -5.34 -5.37
C ILE A 67 -5.55 -6.01 -5.13
N ILE A 68 -6.43 -5.35 -4.38
CA ILE A 68 -7.84 -5.73 -4.23
C ILE A 68 -8.66 -4.62 -4.89
N PHE A 69 -8.99 -4.76 -6.17
CA PHE A 69 -9.85 -3.78 -6.85
C PHE A 69 -11.34 -4.05 -6.59
N SER A 70 -11.74 -5.32 -6.64
CA SER A 70 -13.10 -5.77 -6.31
C SER A 70 -13.06 -6.79 -5.16
N GLY A 71 -14.16 -6.92 -4.42
CA GLY A 71 -14.26 -7.85 -3.29
C GLY A 71 -13.82 -9.28 -3.65
N LEU A 72 -13.07 -9.91 -2.74
CA LEU A 72 -12.57 -11.27 -2.90
C LEU A 72 -13.74 -12.27 -2.93
N LYS A 73 -13.75 -13.15 -3.92
CA LYS A 73 -14.71 -14.24 -4.06
C LYS A 73 -14.02 -15.55 -3.72
N ASN A 74 -14.71 -16.39 -2.95
CA ASN A 74 -14.25 -17.72 -2.58
C ASN A 74 -14.49 -18.71 -3.72
#